data_AF-A0A366QPT8-F1
#
_entry.id   AF-A0A366QPT8-F1
#
_cell.length_a   1.000
_cell.length_b   1.000
_cell.length_c   1.000
_cell.angle_alpha   90.00
_cell.angle_beta   90.00
_cell.angle_gamma   90.00
#
_symmetry.space_group_name_H-M   'P 1'
#
loop_
_entity.id
_entity.type
_entity.pdbx_description
1 polymer ?
#
loop_
_entity_poly.entity_id
_entity_poly.type
_entity_poly.pdbx_seq_one_letter_code
_entity_poly.pdbx_strand_id
1 'polypeptide(L)'
;MNPKIVCQCGAVQITASRPQPIGVYCCHCTECQKQSASAFGTSAIFPADGMWPLPEEVQSKVGVWKRPTDEGNTLECYFCKTCGVRLFHRSILPNGQPKPTLSVKGGVVEGLSWEGVKHVYTRSARLPVPEGSYAGAPKFMNKTSSTGDQSQMATAVFFIFFTWIVSRICLPDVESSGTAIIGGVVTPEADFVDPSPTEIRRRIGLAL
;
A
#
# COMPACT_ATOMS: atom_id res chain seq x y z
N MET A 1 22.03 12.37 -16.07
CA MET A 1 22.55 11.40 -15.10
C MET A 1 21.42 11.03 -14.14
N ASN A 2 21.43 9.81 -13.59
CA ASN A 2 20.44 9.41 -12.59
C ASN A 2 20.76 10.06 -11.23
N PRO A 3 19.75 10.58 -10.50
CA PRO A 3 19.99 11.22 -9.22
C PRO A 3 20.46 10.22 -8.16
N LYS A 4 21.24 10.71 -7.19
CA LYS A 4 21.62 9.96 -6.00
C LYS A 4 20.56 10.11 -4.92
N ILE A 5 20.39 9.06 -4.14
CA ILE A 5 19.52 8.97 -2.98
C ILE A 5 20.45 8.80 -1.78
N VAL A 6 20.58 9.84 -0.95
CA VAL A 6 21.61 9.90 0.10
C VAL A 6 20.95 10.23 1.44
N CYS A 7 21.23 9.43 2.48
CA CYS A 7 20.77 9.76 3.82
C CYS A 7 21.55 10.96 4.40
N GLN A 8 21.06 11.55 5.50
CA GLN A 8 21.69 12.73 6.12
C GLN A 8 23.16 12.54 6.49
N CYS A 9 23.57 11.35 6.94
CA CYS A 9 24.97 11.08 7.30
C CYS A 9 25.82 10.54 6.14
N GLY A 10 25.26 10.36 4.94
CA GLY A 10 25.96 9.81 3.78
C GLY A 10 26.26 8.30 3.81
N ALA A 11 26.01 7.61 4.93
CA ALA A 11 26.32 6.18 5.07
C ALA A 11 25.56 5.29 4.07
N VAL A 12 24.34 5.71 3.68
CA VAL A 12 23.53 5.07 2.66
C VAL A 12 23.45 5.99 1.44
N GLN A 13 23.91 5.47 0.30
CA GLN A 13 23.84 6.10 -1.01
C GLN A 13 23.38 5.08 -2.03
N ILE A 14 22.35 5.41 -2.81
CA ILE A 14 21.79 4.56 -3.88
C ILE A 14 21.61 5.44 -5.12
N THR A 15 21.86 4.91 -6.31
CA THR A 15 21.56 5.61 -7.57
C THR A 15 20.16 5.23 -8.03
N ALA A 16 19.32 6.21 -8.40
CA ALA A 16 18.00 5.92 -8.94
C ALA A 16 18.08 5.13 -10.26
N SER A 17 17.07 4.33 -10.58
CA SER A 17 17.02 3.53 -11.81
C SER A 17 16.89 4.38 -13.09
N ARG A 18 16.42 5.63 -12.97
CA ARG A 18 16.19 6.54 -14.09
C ARG A 18 16.36 8.01 -13.68
N PRO A 19 16.54 8.95 -14.64
CA PRO A 19 16.83 10.34 -14.32
C PRO A 19 15.66 11.09 -13.67
N GLN A 20 14.42 10.82 -14.10
CA GLN A 20 13.21 11.43 -13.54
C GLN A 20 12.29 10.38 -12.90
N PRO A 21 11.68 10.67 -11.74
CA PRO A 21 10.68 9.80 -11.14
C PRO A 21 9.42 9.73 -12.02
N ILE A 22 8.64 8.66 -11.82
CA ILE A 22 7.31 8.47 -12.42
C ILE A 22 6.34 9.57 -11.93
N GLY A 23 6.52 10.01 -10.69
CA GLY A 23 5.77 11.13 -10.12
C GLY A 23 6.29 11.54 -8.76
N VAL A 24 5.99 12.77 -8.37
CA VAL A 24 6.36 13.36 -7.07
C VAL A 24 5.10 13.82 -6.35
N TYR A 25 5.02 13.51 -5.06
CA TYR A 25 3.84 13.73 -4.23
C TYR A 25 4.20 14.38 -2.90
N CYS A 26 3.37 15.34 -2.49
CA CYS A 26 3.28 15.82 -1.11
C CYS A 26 2.07 15.18 -0.46
N CYS A 27 2.28 14.20 0.42
CA CYS A 27 1.22 13.49 1.11
C CYS A 27 0.96 14.09 2.49
N HIS A 28 -0.30 14.48 2.72
CA HIS A 28 -0.74 15.17 3.92
C HIS A 28 -1.38 14.25 4.95
N CYS A 29 -1.43 12.93 4.74
CA CYS A 29 -1.98 12.02 5.74
C CYS A 29 -1.16 12.04 7.03
N THR A 30 -1.81 11.72 8.15
CA THR A 30 -1.20 11.77 9.50
C THR A 30 0.04 10.89 9.62
N GLU A 31 0.06 9.72 8.97
CA GLU A 31 1.24 8.87 8.92
C GLU A 31 2.40 9.51 8.16
N CYS A 32 2.12 10.26 7.09
CA CYS A 32 3.15 11.00 6.36
C CYS A 32 3.65 12.24 7.11
N GLN A 33 2.82 12.85 7.94
CA GLN A 33 3.23 13.91 8.88
C GLN A 33 4.17 13.35 9.95
N LYS A 34 3.77 12.27 10.63
CA LYS A 34 4.57 11.62 11.68
C LYS A 34 5.92 11.15 11.16
N GLN A 35 5.96 10.43 10.02
CA GLN A 35 7.21 9.87 9.51
C GLN A 35 8.24 10.94 9.10
N SER A 36 7.76 12.12 8.69
CA SER A 36 8.60 13.21 8.21
C SER A 36 8.91 14.22 9.30
N ALA A 37 8.26 14.09 10.47
CA ALA A 37 8.24 15.09 11.52
C ALA A 37 7.90 16.51 11.00
N SER A 38 7.03 16.59 9.99
CA SER A 38 6.70 17.83 9.28
C SER A 38 5.20 17.91 8.94
N ALA A 39 4.80 19.02 8.31
CA ALA A 39 3.42 19.28 7.89
C ALA A 39 2.91 18.28 6.83
N PHE A 40 3.80 17.64 6.08
CA PHE A 40 3.52 16.62 5.08
C PHE A 40 4.77 15.78 4.80
N GLY A 41 4.58 14.59 4.24
CA GLY A 41 5.68 13.76 3.74
C GLY A 41 5.84 13.90 2.23
N THR A 42 7.07 13.92 1.73
CA THR A 42 7.35 13.97 0.29
C THR A 42 7.79 12.62 -0.24
N SER A 43 7.37 12.26 -1.45
CA SER A 43 7.81 11.03 -2.09
C SER A 43 7.91 11.13 -3.60
N ALA A 44 9.02 10.64 -4.15
CA ALA A 44 9.29 10.44 -5.56
C ALA A 44 9.19 8.94 -5.89
N ILE A 45 8.38 8.60 -6.89
CA ILE A 45 8.11 7.21 -7.25
C ILE A 45 9.07 6.77 -8.35
N PHE A 46 9.82 5.70 -8.10
CA PHE A 46 10.72 5.09 -9.09
C PHE A 46 10.34 3.63 -9.34
N PRO A 47 10.65 3.06 -10.51
CA PRO A 47 10.62 1.60 -10.70
C PRO A 47 11.47 0.91 -9.65
N ALA A 48 10.98 -0.21 -9.11
CA ALA A 48 11.79 -1.05 -8.22
C ALA A 48 12.89 -1.79 -8.98
N ASP A 49 12.63 -2.11 -10.25
CA ASP A 49 13.64 -2.66 -11.15
C ASP A 49 14.84 -1.71 -11.28
N GLY A 50 16.04 -2.28 -11.21
CA GLY A 50 17.31 -1.55 -11.15
C GLY A 50 17.61 -0.85 -9.81
N MET A 51 16.74 -0.95 -8.80
CA MET A 51 16.96 -0.39 -7.45
C MET A 51 16.76 -1.41 -6.33
N TRP A 52 16.09 -2.53 -6.61
CA TRP A 52 15.78 -3.59 -5.65
C TRP A 52 16.14 -4.97 -6.23
N PRO A 53 16.71 -5.90 -5.44
CA PRO A 53 17.14 -5.75 -4.05
C PRO A 53 18.27 -4.71 -3.89
N LEU A 54 18.41 -4.16 -2.69
CA LEU A 54 19.51 -3.23 -2.43
C LEU A 54 20.86 -3.94 -2.56
N PRO A 55 21.93 -3.24 -2.92
CA PRO A 55 23.29 -3.77 -2.81
C PRO A 55 23.60 -4.21 -1.37
N GLU A 56 24.41 -5.27 -1.23
CA GLU A 56 24.72 -5.89 0.08
C GLU A 56 25.34 -4.87 1.06
N GLU A 57 26.22 -4.00 0.56
CA GLU A 57 26.85 -2.93 1.34
C GLU A 57 25.87 -1.88 1.85
N VAL A 58 24.69 -1.77 1.23
CA VAL A 58 23.60 -0.89 1.67
C VAL A 58 22.66 -1.63 2.61
N GLN A 59 22.36 -2.91 2.35
CA GLN A 59 21.44 -3.72 3.16
C GLN A 59 21.81 -3.73 4.65
N SER A 60 23.10 -3.90 4.98
CA SER A 60 23.57 -3.91 6.36
C SER A 60 23.29 -2.60 7.11
N LYS A 61 23.27 -1.48 6.38
CA LYS A 61 23.13 -0.10 6.91
C LYS A 61 21.69 0.38 7.00
N VAL A 62 20.73 -0.36 6.43
CA VAL A 62 19.30 0.00 6.47
C VAL A 62 18.52 -0.85 7.45
N GLY A 63 17.65 -0.20 8.22
CA GLY A 63 16.62 -0.84 9.03
C GLY A 63 15.28 -0.81 8.30
N VAL A 64 14.35 -1.68 8.72
CA VAL A 64 12.99 -1.73 8.19
C VAL A 64 11.99 -1.61 9.32
N TRP A 65 11.01 -0.73 9.16
CA TRP A 65 9.81 -0.65 9.98
C TRP A 65 8.62 -1.07 9.12
N LYS A 66 7.80 -2.02 9.59
CA LYS A 66 6.64 -2.49 8.84
C LYS A 66 5.36 -2.00 9.50
N ARG A 67 4.38 -1.61 8.70
CA ARG A 67 3.04 -1.26 9.20
C ARG A 67 1.96 -1.63 8.18
N PRO A 68 0.72 -1.92 8.62
CA PRO A 68 -0.40 -2.03 7.71
C PRO A 68 -0.76 -0.66 7.12
N THR A 69 -1.53 -0.70 6.04
CA THR A 69 -2.19 0.45 5.40
C THR A 69 -3.69 0.19 5.34
N ASP A 70 -4.48 1.25 5.20
CA ASP A 70 -5.94 1.15 5.12
C ASP A 70 -6.42 0.33 3.91
N GLU A 71 -5.57 0.21 2.87
CA GLU A 71 -5.81 -0.61 1.67
C GLU A 71 -5.47 -2.10 1.89
N GLY A 72 -5.11 -2.52 3.10
CA GLY A 72 -4.69 -3.89 3.41
C GLY A 72 -3.26 -4.24 2.99
N ASN A 73 -2.53 -3.31 2.36
CA ASN A 73 -1.11 -3.51 2.05
C ASN A 73 -0.26 -3.45 3.32
N THR A 74 0.86 -4.16 3.35
CA THR A 74 1.94 -3.95 4.33
C THR A 74 2.99 -3.01 3.74
N LEU A 75 3.27 -1.90 4.42
CA LEU A 75 4.27 -0.94 4.01
C LEU A 75 5.59 -1.21 4.71
N GLU A 76 6.59 -1.66 3.97
CA GLU A 76 7.98 -1.77 4.43
C GLU A 76 8.65 -0.41 4.29
N CYS A 77 9.04 0.18 5.41
CA CYS A 77 9.57 1.53 5.47
C CYS A 77 11.06 1.47 5.82
N TYR A 78 11.95 1.73 4.85
CA TYR A 78 13.39 1.60 5.01
C TYR A 78 14.03 2.90 5.48
N PHE A 79 14.93 2.82 6.46
CA PHE A 79 15.62 3.97 7.06
C PHE A 79 17.09 3.66 7.33
N CYS A 80 17.93 4.70 7.36
CA CYS A 80 19.33 4.55 7.72
C CYS A 80 19.47 4.23 9.21
N LYS A 81 20.18 3.15 9.57
CA LYS A 81 20.42 2.77 10.98
C LYS A 81 21.28 3.79 11.74
N THR A 82 22.08 4.59 11.03
CA THR A 82 23.00 5.55 11.64
C THR A 82 22.34 6.88 11.97
N CYS A 83 21.58 7.48 11.04
CA CYS A 83 20.96 8.80 11.23
C CYS A 83 19.44 8.76 11.37
N GLY A 84 18.80 7.60 11.24
CA GLY A 84 17.34 7.46 11.36
C GLY A 84 16.53 7.97 10.16
N VAL A 85 17.16 8.64 9.19
CA VAL A 85 16.47 9.19 8.01
C VAL A 85 15.77 8.10 7.22
N ARG A 86 14.49 8.35 6.92
CA ARG A 86 13.67 7.51 6.05
C ARG A 86 14.08 7.69 4.59
N LEU A 87 14.35 6.58 3.90
CA LEU A 87 14.88 6.57 2.54
C LEU A 87 13.82 6.27 1.50
N PHE A 88 13.14 5.13 1.62
CA PHE A 88 12.10 4.72 0.67
C PHE A 88 11.18 3.67 1.30
N HIS A 89 10.00 3.53 0.73
CA HIS A 89 9.01 2.53 1.11
C HIS A 89 8.76 1.54 -0.03
N ARG A 90 8.50 0.28 0.35
CA ARG A 90 8.04 -0.78 -0.53
C ARG A 90 6.68 -1.26 -0.03
N SER A 91 5.67 -1.23 -0.90
CA SER A 91 4.33 -1.68 -0.58
C SER A 91 4.19 -3.15 -0.95
N ILE A 92 3.82 -3.98 0.02
CA ILE A 92 3.53 -5.41 -0.16
C ILE A 92 2.02 -5.58 -0.17
N LEU A 93 1.50 -6.14 -1.26
CA LEU A 93 0.07 -6.41 -1.45
C LEU A 93 -0.41 -7.53 -0.51
N PRO A 94 -1.72 -7.68 -0.28
CA PRO A 94 -2.26 -8.74 0.58
C PRO A 94 -1.86 -10.16 0.16
N ASN A 95 -1.58 -10.38 -1.13
CA ASN A 95 -1.08 -11.65 -1.66
C ASN A 95 0.43 -11.88 -1.46
N GLY A 96 1.10 -11.01 -0.69
CA GLY A 96 2.53 -11.09 -0.40
C GLY A 96 3.45 -10.52 -1.49
N GLN A 97 2.90 -10.11 -2.64
CA GLN A 97 3.71 -9.58 -3.74
C GLN A 97 4.03 -8.09 -3.55
N PRO A 98 5.26 -7.64 -3.82
CA PRO A 98 5.58 -6.22 -3.81
C PRO A 98 4.98 -5.50 -5.02
N LYS A 99 4.55 -4.25 -4.84
CA LYS A 99 4.29 -3.35 -5.99
C LYS A 99 5.60 -3.15 -6.77
N PRO A 100 5.56 -2.98 -8.11
CA PRO A 100 6.75 -2.85 -8.97
C PRO A 100 7.46 -1.49 -8.86
N THR A 101 7.18 -0.72 -7.80
CA THR A 101 7.66 0.64 -7.59
C THR A 101 8.18 0.83 -6.17
N LEU A 102 9.20 1.67 -6.03
CA LEU A 102 9.67 2.19 -4.75
C LEU A 102 9.18 3.62 -4.56
N SER A 103 8.70 3.92 -3.36
CA SER A 103 8.34 5.28 -2.94
C SER A 103 9.51 5.89 -2.17
N VAL A 104 10.42 6.58 -2.89
CA VAL A 104 11.62 7.21 -2.34
C VAL A 104 11.24 8.54 -1.68
N LYS A 105 11.77 8.85 -0.50
CA LYS A 105 11.46 10.11 0.19
C LYS A 105 12.13 11.27 -0.53
N GLY A 106 11.36 12.29 -0.86
CA GLY A 106 11.83 13.34 -1.77
C GLY A 106 13.04 14.12 -1.24
N GLY A 107 13.10 14.32 0.09
CA GLY A 107 14.20 15.07 0.73
C GLY A 107 15.58 14.39 0.68
N VAL A 108 15.66 13.11 0.32
CA VAL A 108 16.95 12.39 0.16
C VAL A 108 17.36 12.25 -1.30
N VAL A 109 16.57 12.75 -2.26
CA VAL A 109 16.87 12.66 -3.70
C VAL A 109 17.57 13.94 -4.15
N GLU A 110 18.84 13.82 -4.54
CA GLU A 110 19.62 14.96 -5.03
C GLU A 110 19.05 15.51 -6.34
N GLY A 111 18.85 16.83 -6.41
CA GLY A 111 18.38 17.52 -7.62
C GLY A 111 16.93 17.23 -8.02
N LEU A 112 16.10 16.73 -7.08
CA LEU A 112 14.69 16.49 -7.34
C LEU A 112 13.96 17.80 -7.67
N SER A 113 13.30 17.86 -8.84
CA SER A 113 12.40 18.96 -9.17
C SER A 113 11.08 18.82 -8.41
N TRP A 114 10.60 19.95 -7.90
CA TRP A 114 9.30 20.09 -7.21
C TRP A 114 8.23 20.73 -8.10
N GLU A 115 8.53 20.91 -9.38
CA GLU A 115 7.58 21.46 -10.34
C GLU A 115 6.42 20.47 -10.58
N GLY A 116 5.18 20.98 -10.55
CA GLY A 116 3.98 20.17 -10.81
C GLY A 116 3.69 19.08 -9.76
N VAL A 117 4.25 19.20 -8.54
CA VAL A 117 4.06 18.21 -7.47
C VAL A 117 2.58 18.12 -7.08
N LYS A 118 2.09 16.89 -6.96
CA LYS A 118 0.70 16.62 -6.59
C LYS A 118 0.57 16.55 -5.07
N HIS A 119 -0.32 17.35 -4.52
CA HIS A 119 -0.67 17.28 -3.09
C HIS A 119 -1.83 16.30 -2.90
N VAL A 120 -1.65 15.31 -2.04
CA VAL A 120 -2.60 14.20 -1.83
C VAL A 120 -2.96 14.06 -0.36
N TYR A 121 -4.15 13.52 -0.08
CA TYR A 121 -4.73 13.40 1.26
C TYR A 121 -4.88 14.74 1.99
N THR A 122 -5.23 15.81 1.27
CA THR A 122 -5.22 17.18 1.79
C THR A 122 -6.29 17.50 2.83
N ARG A 123 -7.24 16.59 3.11
CA ARG A 123 -8.16 16.75 4.25
C ARG A 123 -7.44 16.91 5.59
N SER A 124 -6.27 16.32 5.73
CA SER A 124 -5.45 16.40 6.94
C SER A 124 -4.33 17.45 6.85
N ALA A 125 -4.33 18.30 5.82
CA ALA A 125 -3.27 19.27 5.60
C ALA A 125 -3.13 20.24 6.78
N ARG A 126 -1.88 20.43 7.24
CA ARG A 126 -1.52 21.37 8.31
C ARG A 126 -1.20 22.77 7.80
N LEU A 127 -1.06 22.91 6.48
CA LEU A 127 -0.71 24.13 5.76
C LEU A 127 -1.68 24.30 4.58
N PRO A 128 -1.84 25.54 4.06
CA PRO A 128 -2.56 25.77 2.83
C PRO A 128 -2.01 24.90 1.69
N VAL A 129 -2.90 24.36 0.86
CA VAL A 129 -2.55 23.51 -0.28
C VAL A 129 -2.95 24.20 -1.59
N PRO A 130 -2.21 23.98 -2.69
CA PRO A 130 -2.55 24.55 -3.99
C PRO A 130 -3.95 24.12 -4.47
N GLU A 131 -4.57 24.94 -5.30
CA GLU A 131 -5.81 24.55 -5.99
C GLU A 131 -5.56 23.30 -6.87
N GLY A 132 -6.58 22.46 -7.02
CA GLY A 132 -6.45 21.18 -7.74
C GLY A 132 -5.79 20.04 -6.96
N SER A 133 -5.52 20.24 -5.66
CA SER A 133 -5.01 19.19 -4.76
C SER A 133 -6.05 18.08 -4.50
N TYR A 134 -5.57 16.86 -4.24
CA TYR A 134 -6.44 15.70 -4.00
C TYR A 134 -6.74 15.52 -2.51
N ALA A 135 -8.02 15.57 -2.14
CA ALA A 135 -8.49 15.33 -0.78
C ALA A 135 -8.17 13.91 -0.25
N GLY A 136 -7.98 12.94 -1.14
CA GLY A 136 -7.62 11.55 -0.83
C GLY A 136 -6.64 10.95 -1.84
N ALA A 137 -6.63 9.62 -1.96
CA ALA A 137 -5.83 8.91 -2.96
C ALA A 137 -6.26 9.31 -4.39
N PRO A 138 -5.33 9.68 -5.30
CA PRO A 138 -5.68 9.91 -6.69
C PRO A 138 -6.16 8.61 -7.36
N LYS A 139 -7.21 8.66 -8.17
CA LYS A 139 -7.80 7.48 -8.85
C LYS A 139 -6.78 6.69 -9.70
N PHE A 140 -5.75 7.35 -10.24
CA PHE A 140 -4.69 6.68 -11.01
C PHE A 140 -3.68 5.91 -10.15
N MET A 141 -3.59 6.19 -8.84
CA MET A 141 -2.69 5.52 -7.90
C MET A 141 -3.20 4.10 -7.55
N ASN A 142 -4.50 3.86 -7.75
CA ASN A 142 -5.18 2.61 -7.43
C ASN A 142 -5.36 1.68 -8.64
N LYS A 143 -4.91 2.09 -9.83
CA LYS A 143 -4.95 1.23 -11.01
C LYS A 143 -3.79 0.25 -10.94
N THR A 144 -3.97 -0.87 -10.25
CA THR A 144 -3.32 -2.11 -10.69
C THR A 144 -3.74 -2.31 -12.14
N SER A 145 -2.78 -2.42 -13.04
CA SER A 145 -3.01 -2.71 -14.45
C SER A 145 -3.69 -4.07 -14.60
N SER A 146 -5.01 -4.08 -14.56
CA SER A 146 -5.85 -5.18 -15.01
C SER A 146 -6.87 -4.62 -15.99
N THR A 147 -6.40 -4.17 -17.15
CA THR A 147 -7.23 -4.18 -18.35
C THR A 147 -7.08 -5.58 -18.97
N GLY A 148 -7.75 -6.55 -18.34
CA GLY A 148 -8.08 -7.84 -18.95
C GLY A 148 -9.58 -7.85 -19.14
N ASP A 149 -10.00 -7.67 -20.39
CA ASP A 149 -11.37 -7.78 -20.87
C ASP A 149 -11.97 -9.13 -20.43
N GLN A 150 -12.97 -9.10 -19.52
CA GLN A 150 -13.64 -10.29 -19.00
C GLN A 150 -14.76 -10.82 -19.92
N SER A 151 -14.79 -10.44 -21.19
CA SER A 151 -15.89 -10.82 -22.09
C SER A 151 -15.79 -12.19 -22.77
N GLN A 152 -14.73 -12.99 -22.55
CA GLN A 152 -14.51 -14.22 -23.36
C GLN A 152 -14.54 -15.59 -22.64
N MET A 153 -14.81 -15.69 -21.33
CA MET A 153 -14.72 -16.98 -20.62
C MET A 153 -16.06 -17.74 -20.43
N ALA A 154 -17.19 -17.22 -20.93
CA ALA A 154 -18.51 -17.78 -20.63
C ALA A 154 -18.90 -19.04 -21.45
N THR A 155 -18.15 -19.44 -22.47
CA THR A 155 -18.64 -20.44 -23.45
C THR A 155 -18.10 -21.86 -23.24
N ALA A 156 -17.07 -22.08 -22.40
CA ALA A 156 -16.35 -23.36 -22.36
C ALA A 156 -16.74 -24.32 -21.21
N VAL A 157 -17.54 -23.89 -20.23
CA VAL A 157 -17.85 -24.73 -19.04
C VAL A 157 -19.12 -25.58 -19.20
N PHE A 158 -19.95 -25.31 -20.22
CA PHE A 158 -21.23 -26.01 -20.42
C PHE A 158 -21.10 -27.45 -20.96
N PHE A 159 -19.95 -27.87 -21.48
CA PHE A 159 -19.80 -29.18 -22.14
C PHE A 159 -19.31 -30.32 -21.23
N ILE A 160 -18.78 -30.03 -20.04
CA ILE A 160 -18.15 -31.07 -19.19
C ILE A 160 -19.13 -31.64 -18.14
N PHE A 161 -20.25 -30.97 -17.87
CA PHE A 161 -21.21 -31.40 -16.84
C PHE A 161 -22.25 -32.44 -17.31
N PHE A 162 -22.42 -32.65 -18.62
CA PHE A 162 -23.51 -33.49 -19.13
C PHE A 162 -23.19 -35.00 -19.18
N THR A 163 -21.93 -35.41 -19.05
CA THR A 163 -21.50 -36.82 -19.12
C THR A 163 -21.32 -37.51 -17.77
N TRP A 164 -21.45 -36.80 -16.64
CA TRP A 164 -21.23 -37.38 -15.31
C TRP A 164 -22.52 -37.84 -14.59
N ILE A 165 -23.69 -37.41 -15.05
CA ILE A 165 -24.97 -37.71 -14.38
C ILE A 165 -25.55 -39.10 -14.72
N VAL A 166 -25.11 -39.76 -15.80
CA VAL A 166 -25.74 -41.01 -16.27
C VAL A 166 -25.25 -42.27 -15.55
N SER A 167 -24.19 -42.20 -14.72
CA SER A 167 -23.48 -43.43 -14.30
C SER A 167 -23.56 -43.85 -12.82
N ARG A 168 -24.49 -43.34 -12.00
CA ARG A 168 -24.76 -43.94 -10.68
C ARG A 168 -26.24 -44.04 -10.32
N ILE A 169 -26.78 -45.18 -10.70
CA ILE A 169 -28.03 -45.81 -10.26
C ILE A 169 -27.80 -46.58 -8.94
N CYS A 170 -28.87 -46.67 -8.11
CA CYS A 170 -29.13 -47.58 -6.96
C CYS A 170 -28.81 -47.14 -5.50
N LEU A 171 -29.83 -46.52 -4.85
CA LEU A 171 -30.60 -46.90 -3.61
C LEU A 171 -29.89 -47.41 -2.32
N PRO A 172 -30.53 -47.38 -1.11
CA PRO A 172 -31.81 -46.77 -0.67
C PRO A 172 -31.77 -45.94 0.65
N ASP A 173 -32.91 -45.27 0.89
CA ASP A 173 -33.54 -44.66 2.09
C ASP A 173 -32.84 -44.56 3.47
N VAL A 174 -32.89 -43.36 4.06
CA VAL A 174 -33.38 -43.18 5.44
C VAL A 174 -33.94 -41.76 5.67
N GLU A 175 -35.13 -41.70 6.26
CA GLU A 175 -35.82 -40.48 6.72
C GLU A 175 -35.05 -39.79 7.86
N SER A 176 -35.02 -38.45 7.87
CA SER A 176 -35.25 -37.70 9.11
C SER A 176 -35.60 -36.23 8.84
N SER A 177 -36.60 -35.83 9.59
CA SER A 177 -37.26 -34.54 9.74
C SER A 177 -36.35 -33.44 10.30
N GLY A 178 -36.72 -32.17 10.06
CA GLY A 178 -36.43 -31.09 11.01
C GLY A 178 -35.78 -29.82 10.45
N THR A 179 -36.62 -28.97 9.89
CA THR A 179 -36.56 -27.49 9.78
C THR A 179 -35.33 -26.75 10.31
N ALA A 180 -34.61 -26.10 9.39
CA ALA A 180 -33.70 -24.99 9.68
C ALA A 180 -34.47 -23.65 9.70
N ILE A 181 -34.32 -22.87 10.76
CA ILE A 181 -34.65 -21.44 10.77
C ILE A 181 -33.35 -20.67 11.04
N ILE A 182 -32.75 -20.14 9.98
CA ILE A 182 -31.70 -19.12 10.05
C ILE A 182 -32.34 -17.76 9.81
N GLY A 183 -32.74 -17.11 10.90
CA GLY A 183 -33.04 -15.69 10.93
C GLY A 183 -31.80 -14.93 11.38
N GLY A 184 -31.18 -14.16 10.48
CA GLY A 184 -30.04 -13.30 10.78
C GLY A 184 -30.03 -12.13 9.80
N VAL A 185 -30.68 -11.05 10.22
CA VAL A 185 -30.82 -9.78 9.50
C VAL A 185 -29.44 -9.15 9.32
N VAL A 186 -29.12 -8.73 8.10
CA VAL A 186 -27.98 -7.86 7.79
C VAL A 186 -28.32 -6.45 8.30
N THR A 187 -27.61 -5.96 9.32
CA THR A 187 -27.69 -4.54 9.72
C THR A 187 -26.69 -3.69 8.93
N PRO A 188 -27.02 -2.42 8.61
CA PRO A 188 -26.17 -1.57 7.79
C PRO A 188 -24.99 -0.98 8.58
N GLU A 189 -23.98 -0.59 7.80
CA GLU A 189 -22.74 0.12 8.09
C GLU A 189 -22.63 0.78 9.47
N ALA A 190 -21.67 0.29 10.29
CA ALA A 190 -21.24 0.97 11.49
C ALA A 190 -20.24 2.09 11.13
N ASP A 191 -20.60 3.32 11.49
CA ASP A 191 -19.73 4.49 11.42
C ASP A 191 -18.41 4.23 12.16
N PHE A 192 -17.30 4.29 11.42
CA PHE A 192 -15.96 4.07 11.95
C PHE A 192 -15.48 5.35 12.66
N VAL A 193 -15.69 5.40 13.98
CA VAL A 193 -15.14 6.45 14.85
C VAL A 193 -13.71 6.05 15.25
N ASP A 194 -12.74 6.91 14.94
CA ASP A 194 -11.32 6.70 15.26
C ASP A 194 -11.13 6.64 16.80
N PRO A 195 -10.47 5.60 17.36
CA PRO A 195 -10.38 5.44 18.81
C PRO A 195 -9.50 6.54 19.43
N SER A 196 -9.92 7.05 20.59
CA SER A 196 -9.19 8.09 21.30
C SER A 196 -7.77 7.63 21.69
N PRO A 197 -6.79 8.55 21.85
CA PRO A 197 -5.42 8.21 22.27
C PRO A 197 -5.36 7.36 23.55
N THR A 198 -6.32 7.56 24.46
CA THR A 198 -6.47 6.79 25.70
C THR A 198 -6.85 5.34 25.43
N GLU A 199 -7.72 5.11 24.45
CA GLU A 199 -8.15 3.77 24.06
C GLU A 199 -7.06 2.99 23.31
N ILE A 200 -6.27 3.70 22.50
CA ILE A 200 -5.07 3.14 21.88
C ILE A 200 -4.08 2.69 22.96
N ARG A 201 -3.79 3.53 23.97
CA ARG A 201 -2.89 3.17 25.09
C ARG A 201 -3.38 1.95 25.86
N ARG A 202 -4.68 1.83 26.08
CA ARG A 202 -5.31 0.67 26.74
C ARG A 202 -5.16 -0.62 25.93
N ARG A 203 -5.32 -0.55 24.61
CA ARG A 203 -5.17 -1.72 23.71
C ARG A 203 -3.74 -2.22 23.59
N ILE A 204 -2.75 -1.36 23.80
CA ILE A 204 -1.31 -1.73 23.73
C ILE A 204 -0.67 -1.93 25.10
N GLY A 205 -1.46 -2.00 26.17
CA GLY A 205 -0.98 -2.34 27.52
C GLY A 205 -0.04 -1.31 28.14
N LEU A 206 -0.11 -0.04 27.71
CA LEU A 206 0.65 1.04 28.35
C LEU A 206 -0.18 1.62 29.51
N ALA A 207 0.44 1.71 30.69
CA ALA A 207 -0.18 2.34 31.86
C ALA A 207 -0.58 3.79 31.55
N LEU A 208 -1.73 4.21 32.10
CA LEU A 208 -2.33 5.53 31.89
C LEU A 208 -1.41 6.66 32.36
#